data_AF-A0A2E5DSL7-F1
#
_entry.id   AF-A0A2E5DSL7-F1
#
_cell.length_a   1.000
_cell.length_b   1.000
_cell.length_c   1.000
_cell.angle_alpha   90.00
_cell.angle_beta   90.00
_cell.angle_gamma   90.00
#
_symmetry.space_group_name_H-M   'P 1'
#
loop_
_entity.id
_entity.type
_entity.pdbx_description
1 polymer ?
#
loop_
_entity_poly.entity_id
_entity_poly.type
_entity_poly.pdbx_seq_one_letter_code
_entity_poly.pdbx_strand_id
1 'polypeptide(L)'
;MTRYADLASDLLKEAANFFIRISEGNPEAKEQMLQNAGTFQHMADLIREDPEGSVEHLSHAEMAARLMEDASKFFETIAQGNEPIREQMLQNSVVFGELAKHVRENPTAEVPPSQVAE
;
A
#
# COMPACT_ATOMS: atom_id res chain seq x y z
N MET A 1 -12.88 -3.65 16.08
CA MET A 1 -12.56 -4.69 15.09
C MET A 1 -11.93 -3.98 13.90
N THR A 2 -10.83 -4.50 13.37
CA THR A 2 -10.08 -3.85 12.29
C THR A 2 -10.67 -4.27 10.95
N ARG A 3 -10.94 -3.33 10.05
CA ARG A 3 -11.43 -3.61 8.69
C ARG A 3 -10.26 -3.72 7.71
N TYR A 4 -10.47 -4.35 6.56
CA TYR A 4 -9.44 -4.37 5.50
C TYR A 4 -9.05 -2.96 5.04
N ALA A 5 -9.99 -2.02 5.01
CA ALA A 5 -9.72 -0.60 4.76
C ALA A 5 -8.75 0.02 5.77
N ASP A 6 -8.85 -0.34 7.05
CA ASP A 6 -7.98 0.19 8.10
C ASP A 6 -6.55 -0.36 7.92
N LEU A 7 -6.43 -1.67 7.69
CA LEU A 7 -5.14 -2.33 7.45
C LEU A 7 -4.47 -1.81 6.16
N ALA A 8 -5.25 -1.60 5.10
CA ALA A 8 -4.74 -1.05 3.85
C ALA A 8 -4.26 0.38 4.02
N SER A 9 -4.99 1.19 4.79
CA SER A 9 -4.57 2.53 5.16
C SER A 9 -3.24 2.52 5.93
N ASP A 10 -3.08 1.65 6.92
CA ASP A 10 -1.81 1.52 7.66
C ASP A 10 -0.66 1.13 6.74
N LEU A 11 -0.86 0.12 5.88
CA LEU A 11 0.17 -0.35 4.96
C LEU A 11 0.56 0.73 3.92
N LEU A 12 -0.40 1.49 3.41
CA LEU A 12 -0.14 2.61 2.50
C LEU A 12 0.64 3.75 3.19
N LYS A 13 0.37 4.03 4.47
CA LYS A 13 1.16 4.99 5.28
C LYS A 13 2.59 4.52 5.49
N GLU A 14 2.78 3.23 5.76
CA GLU A 14 4.12 2.65 5.86
C GLU A 14 4.89 2.75 4.54
N ALA A 15 4.24 2.48 3.40
CA ALA A 15 4.83 2.68 2.08
C ALA A 15 5.20 4.15 1.82
N ALA A 16 4.34 5.09 2.20
CA ALA A 16 4.66 6.52 2.11
C ALA A 16 5.91 6.89 2.91
N ASN A 17 6.01 6.40 4.15
CA ASN A 17 7.20 6.60 5.00
C ASN A 17 8.46 5.97 4.40
N PHE A 18 8.34 4.82 3.73
CA PHE A 18 9.46 4.20 3.01
C PHE A 18 9.98 5.11 1.88
N PHE A 19 9.10 5.68 1.06
CA PHE A 19 9.50 6.62 0.02
C PHE A 19 10.15 7.89 0.59
N ILE A 20 9.64 8.41 1.71
CA ILE A 20 10.27 9.55 2.41
C ILE A 20 11.69 9.21 2.82
N ARG A 21 11.94 8.04 3.43
CA ARG A 21 13.28 7.60 3.82
C ARG A 21 14.23 7.47 2.62
N ILE A 22 13.76 6.94 1.48
CA ILE A 22 14.56 6.91 0.25
C ILE A 22 14.94 8.33 -0.19
N SER A 23 14.01 9.28 -0.10
CA SER A 23 14.21 10.66 -0.53
C SER A 23 15.31 11.38 0.27
N GLU A 24 15.55 11.01 1.52
CA GLU A 24 16.60 11.58 2.37
C GLU A 24 18.01 11.17 1.92
N GLY A 25 18.15 9.94 1.44
CA GLY A 25 19.41 9.38 0.96
C GLY A 25 19.68 9.56 -0.54
N ASN A 26 18.69 10.02 -1.31
CA ASN A 26 18.78 10.10 -2.76
C ASN A 26 18.26 11.47 -3.30
N PRO A 27 19.14 12.49 -3.38
CA PRO A 27 18.76 13.83 -3.85
C PRO A 27 18.19 13.85 -5.27
N GLU A 28 18.67 12.97 -6.16
CA GLU A 28 18.25 12.90 -7.56
C GLU A 28 16.81 12.38 -7.69
N ALA A 29 16.42 11.44 -6.82
CA ALA A 29 15.06 10.90 -6.79
C ALA A 29 14.13 11.63 -5.80
N LYS A 30 14.65 12.59 -5.02
CA LYS A 30 13.96 13.16 -3.85
C LYS A 30 12.55 13.66 -4.17
N GLU A 31 12.42 14.51 -5.18
CA GLU A 31 11.13 15.11 -5.56
C GLU A 31 10.11 14.03 -5.96
N GLN A 32 10.53 13.09 -6.80
CA GLN A 32 9.69 11.96 -7.22
C GLN A 32 9.27 11.08 -6.04
N MET A 33 10.19 10.78 -5.12
CA MET A 33 9.89 9.96 -3.93
C MET A 33 8.92 10.67 -2.99
N LEU A 34 9.06 11.99 -2.79
CA LEU A 34 8.11 12.77 -2.00
C LEU A 34 6.74 12.84 -2.66
N GLN A 35 6.68 12.96 -4.00
CA GLN A 35 5.42 12.90 -4.74
C GLN A 35 4.74 11.53 -4.57
N ASN A 36 5.49 10.44 -4.72
CA ASN A 36 4.98 9.09 -4.49
C ASN A 36 4.46 8.96 -3.05
N ALA A 37 5.23 9.38 -2.05
CA ALA A 37 4.80 9.36 -0.66
C ALA A 37 3.48 10.12 -0.45
N GLY A 38 3.33 11.29 -1.06
CA GLY A 38 2.10 12.07 -1.03
C GLY A 38 0.90 11.31 -1.60
N THR A 39 1.06 10.62 -2.73
CA THR A 39 0.01 9.80 -3.34
C THR A 39 -0.43 8.66 -2.42
N PHE A 40 0.53 7.92 -1.85
CA PHE A 40 0.24 6.81 -0.94
C PHE A 40 -0.44 7.30 0.34
N GLN A 41 0.06 8.41 0.92
CA GLN A 41 -0.53 9.02 2.11
C GLN A 41 -1.96 9.48 1.86
N HIS A 42 -2.21 10.17 0.74
CA HIS A 42 -3.54 10.65 0.39
C HIS A 42 -4.52 9.49 0.23
N MET A 43 -4.12 8.43 -0.48
CA MET A 43 -4.96 7.25 -0.65
C MET A 43 -5.22 6.53 0.68
N ALA A 44 -4.22 6.48 1.57
CA ALA A 44 -4.38 5.90 2.90
C ALA A 44 -5.44 6.63 3.74
N ASP A 45 -5.51 7.95 3.62
CA ASP A 45 -6.50 8.74 4.35
C ASP A 45 -7.90 8.54 3.74
N LEU A 46 -8.01 8.55 2.40
CA LEU A 46 -9.29 8.31 1.70
C LEU A 46 -9.90 6.94 2.03
N ILE A 47 -9.13 5.85 1.93
CA ILE A 47 -9.65 4.50 2.18
C ILE A 47 -10.05 4.30 3.65
N ARG A 48 -9.39 4.98 4.60
CA ARG A 48 -9.74 4.87 6.02
C ARG A 48 -11.06 5.56 6.33
N GLU A 49 -11.20 6.78 5.82
CA GLU A 49 -12.34 7.66 6.12
C GLU A 49 -13.60 7.20 5.39
N ASP A 50 -13.50 6.94 4.09
CA ASP A 50 -14.64 6.61 3.25
C ASP A 50 -14.24 5.59 2.16
N PRO A 51 -14.06 4.30 2.50
CA PRO A 51 -13.62 3.30 1.52
C PRO A 51 -14.59 3.10 0.34
N GLU A 52 -15.87 3.38 0.54
CA GLU A 52 -16.93 3.26 -0.48
C GLU A 52 -17.17 4.56 -1.25
N GLY A 53 -16.64 5.69 -0.77
CA GLY A 53 -16.56 6.97 -1.47
C GLY A 53 -15.93 6.81 -2.85
N SER A 54 -16.32 7.66 -3.80
CA SER A 54 -15.90 7.50 -5.19
C SER A 54 -15.51 8.81 -5.87
N VAL A 55 -14.56 8.70 -6.80
CA VAL A 55 -14.12 9.76 -7.72
C VAL A 55 -14.19 9.20 -9.13
N GLU A 56 -14.86 9.91 -10.05
CA GLU A 56 -14.96 9.52 -11.47
C GLU A 56 -15.34 8.03 -11.68
N HIS A 57 -16.31 7.54 -10.89
CA HIS A 57 -16.84 6.16 -10.91
C HIS A 57 -15.94 5.07 -10.32
N LEU A 58 -14.77 5.40 -9.78
CA LEU A 58 -13.94 4.47 -9.03
C LEU A 58 -14.08 4.72 -7.53
N SER A 59 -14.33 3.66 -6.77
CA SER A 59 -14.30 3.76 -5.30
C SER A 59 -12.87 4.00 -4.78
N HIS A 60 -12.75 4.61 -3.60
CA HIS A 60 -11.47 4.74 -2.90
C HIS A 60 -10.84 3.37 -2.65
N ALA A 61 -11.65 2.35 -2.32
CA ALA A 61 -11.19 0.97 -2.21
C ALA A 61 -10.61 0.41 -3.52
N GLU A 62 -11.26 0.61 -4.67
CA GLU A 62 -10.72 0.18 -5.96
C GLU A 62 -9.43 0.90 -6.33
N MET A 63 -9.34 2.21 -6.07
CA MET A 63 -8.13 2.99 -6.33
C MET A 63 -6.98 2.54 -5.42
N ALA A 64 -7.23 2.36 -4.13
CA ALA A 64 -6.26 1.83 -3.19
C ALA A 64 -5.79 0.43 -3.59
N ALA A 65 -6.72 -0.47 -3.95
CA ALA A 65 -6.37 -1.81 -4.40
C ALA A 65 -5.46 -1.80 -5.64
N ARG A 66 -5.74 -0.92 -6.61
CA ARG A 66 -4.86 -0.76 -7.79
C ARG A 66 -3.48 -0.25 -7.40
N LEU A 67 -3.41 0.76 -6.53
CA LEU A 67 -2.13 1.31 -6.05
C LEU A 67 -1.31 0.23 -5.31
N MET A 68 -1.97 -0.62 -4.52
CA MET A 68 -1.34 -1.72 -3.81
C MET A 68 -0.85 -2.83 -4.75
N GLU A 69 -1.60 -3.15 -5.81
CA GLU A 69 -1.15 -4.08 -6.86
C GLU A 69 0.09 -3.56 -7.60
N ASP A 70 0.13 -2.26 -7.89
CA ASP A 70 1.29 -1.65 -8.52
C ASP A 70 2.50 -1.65 -7.57
N ALA A 71 2.28 -1.37 -6.28
CA ALA A 71 3.32 -1.50 -5.25
C ALA A 71 3.84 -2.94 -5.12
N SER A 72 2.94 -3.94 -5.18
CA SER A 72 3.31 -5.36 -5.16
C SER A 72 4.29 -5.70 -6.30
N LYS A 73 3.95 -5.35 -7.54
CA LYS A 73 4.83 -5.54 -8.71
C LYS A 73 6.15 -4.79 -8.59
N PHE A 74 6.12 -3.59 -8.01
CA PHE A 74 7.32 -2.81 -7.75
C PHE A 74 8.27 -3.53 -6.78
N PHE A 75 7.77 -4.09 -5.68
CA PHE A 75 8.60 -4.87 -4.76
C PHE A 75 9.16 -6.14 -5.41
N GLU A 76 8.40 -6.84 -6.25
CA GLU A 76 8.94 -7.97 -7.04
C GLU A 76 10.09 -7.55 -7.94
N THR A 77 9.96 -6.38 -8.57
CA THR A 77 11.01 -5.82 -9.43
C THR A 77 12.27 -5.50 -8.63
N ILE A 78 12.15 -4.91 -7.44
CA ILE A 78 13.30 -4.69 -6.55
C ILE A 78 13.94 -6.02 -6.15
N ALA A 79 13.12 -7.04 -5.83
CA ALA A 79 13.60 -8.33 -5.38
C ALA A 79 14.50 -9.05 -6.41
N GLN A 80 14.24 -8.86 -7.71
CA GLN A 80 15.01 -9.50 -8.78
C GLN A 80 16.47 -9.01 -8.86
N GLY A 81 16.73 -7.76 -8.48
CA GLY A 81 18.05 -7.13 -8.59
C GLY A 81 18.79 -6.97 -7.26
N ASN A 82 18.18 -7.36 -6.13
CA ASN A 82 18.68 -7.00 -4.81
C ASN A 82 18.62 -8.19 -3.83
N GLU A 83 19.58 -9.12 -3.96
CA GLU A 83 19.66 -10.35 -3.15
C GLU A 83 19.56 -10.10 -1.63
N PRO A 84 20.25 -9.12 -1.02
CA PRO A 84 20.22 -8.91 0.43
C PRO A 84 18.82 -8.62 1.00
N ILE A 85 17.92 -8.04 0.22
CA ILE A 85 16.55 -7.71 0.64
C ILE A 85 15.50 -8.50 -0.14
N ARG A 86 15.90 -9.47 -0.97
CA ARG A 86 15.02 -10.16 -1.92
C ARG A 86 13.82 -10.79 -1.22
N GLU A 87 14.05 -11.54 -0.14
CA GLU A 87 12.98 -12.22 0.59
C GLU A 87 12.00 -11.22 1.21
N GLN A 88 12.51 -10.13 1.79
CA GLN A 88 11.67 -9.08 2.37
C GLN A 88 10.81 -8.40 1.30
N MET A 89 11.37 -8.10 0.13
CA MET A 89 10.62 -7.50 -0.96
C MET A 89 9.57 -8.46 -1.55
N LEU A 90 9.87 -9.76 -1.64
CA LEU A 90 8.87 -10.76 -2.03
C LEU A 90 7.75 -10.87 -1.00
N GLN A 91 8.06 -10.85 0.30
CA GLN A 91 7.05 -10.82 1.35
C GLN A 91 6.18 -9.58 1.26
N ASN A 92 6.77 -8.39 1.09
CA ASN A 92 6.02 -7.16 0.87
C ASN A 92 5.10 -7.27 -0.36
N SER A 93 5.60 -7.80 -1.48
CA SER A 93 4.76 -8.01 -2.66
C SER A 93 3.52 -8.84 -2.33
N VAL A 94 3.69 -9.97 -1.65
CA VAL A 94 2.59 -10.87 -1.29
C VAL A 94 1.57 -10.13 -0.42
N VAL A 95 2.02 -9.44 0.63
CA VAL A 95 1.12 -8.73 1.56
C VAL A 95 0.31 -7.65 0.84
N PHE A 96 0.96 -6.83 0.01
CA PHE A 96 0.27 -5.80 -0.77
C PHE A 96 -0.74 -6.40 -1.75
N GLY A 97 -0.36 -7.47 -2.45
CA GLY A 97 -1.21 -8.13 -3.43
C GLY A 97 -2.42 -8.86 -2.82
N GLU A 98 -2.24 -9.52 -1.66
CA GLU A 98 -3.34 -10.16 -0.94
C GLU A 98 -4.31 -9.15 -0.38
N LEU A 99 -3.81 -8.10 0.27
CA LEU A 99 -4.66 -7.08 0.86
C LEU A 99 -5.43 -6.28 -0.20
N ALA A 100 -4.82 -6.03 -1.37
CA ALA A 100 -5.50 -5.40 -2.51
C ALA A 100 -6.76 -6.18 -2.94
N LYS A 101 -6.72 -7.52 -2.94
CA LYS A 101 -7.88 -8.35 -3.30
C LYS A 101 -9.01 -8.16 -2.30
N HIS A 102 -8.71 -8.25 -1.01
CA HIS A 102 -9.71 -8.11 0.05
C HIS A 102 -10.32 -6.71 0.09
N VAL A 103 -9.49 -5.68 -0.05
CA VAL A 103 -9.93 -4.28 -0.12
C VAL A 103 -10.88 -4.06 -1.29
N ARG A 104 -10.56 -4.61 -2.47
CA ARG A 104 -11.40 -4.46 -3.66
C ARG A 104 -12.75 -5.17 -3.51
N GLU A 105 -12.76 -6.35 -2.91
CA GLU A 105 -13.96 -7.17 -2.78
C GLU A 105 -14.90 -6.65 -1.69
N ASN A 106 -14.36 -6.37 -0.50
CA ASN A 106 -15.12 -5.86 0.62
C ASN A 106 -14.21 -5.10 1.60
N PRO A 107 -14.04 -3.78 1.41
CA PRO A 107 -13.12 -2.99 2.23
C PRO A 107 -13.59 -2.82 3.68
N THR A 108 -14.88 -2.99 3.95
CA THR A 108 -15.48 -2.84 5.28
C THR A 108 -15.56 -4.16 6.05
N ALA A 109 -15.27 -5.30 5.40
CA ALA A 109 -15.17 -6.58 6.08
C ALA A 109 -14.07 -6.56 7.13
N GLU A 110 -14.34 -7.25 8.24
CA GLU A 110 -13.39 -7.40 9.34
C GLU A 110 -12.26 -8.33 8.93
N VAL A 111 -11.04 -7.95 9.29
CA VAL A 111 -9.87 -8.80 9.14
C VAL A 111 -9.94 -9.92 10.20
N PRO A 112 -9.87 -11.20 9.81
CA PRO A 112 -9.81 -12.31 10.76
C PRO A 112 -8.65 -12.14 11.74
N PRO A 113 -8.81 -12.43 13.05
CA PRO A 113 -7.73 -12.29 14.04
C PRO A 113 -6.42 -12.97 13.66
N SER A 114 -6.48 -14.07 12.89
CA SER A 114 -5.31 -14.80 12.37
C SER A 114 -4.48 -14.03 11.33
N GLN A 115 -5.01 -12.95 10.77
CA GLN A 115 -4.36 -12.09 9.77
C GLN A 115 -3.98 -10.72 10.34
N VAL A 116 -4.36 -10.42 11.59
CA VAL A 116 -4.01 -9.18 12.31
C VAL A 116 -2.81 -9.39 13.25
N ALA A 117 -2.10 -10.51 13.12
CA ALA A 117 -1.20 -11.00 14.17
C ALA A 117 0.01 -10.07 14.44
N GLU A 118 -0.08 -9.45 15.63
CA GLU A 118 0.91 -8.98 16.64
C GLU A 118 2.23 -8.32 16.20
#